data_AF-A0A0E9LX14-F1
#
_entry.id   AF-A0A0E9LX14-F1
#
_cell.length_a   1.000
_cell.length_b   1.000
_cell.length_c   1.000
_cell.angle_alpha   90.00
_cell.angle_beta   90.00
_cell.angle_gamma   90.00
#
_symmetry.space_group_name_H-M   'P 1'
#
loop_
_entity.id
_entity.type
_entity.pdbx_description
1 polymer ?
#
loop_
_entity_poly.entity_id
_entity_poly.type
_entity_poly.pdbx_seq_one_letter_code
_entity_poly.pdbx_strand_id
1 'polypeptide(L)'
;MMRLLTYGLLVLTLMWTSCDGGSYTVLETGIEVKTHNGDLVRLDVIASDIIHVRATQEKSFSDNESLMAIRGADASVEWEVVEEAESVQLKTSDIVAAVSRAAGQVTFYDTEGKVILQEAREGKTFRPVTVDDVRGYELRQVWESGDNEEAIYGLGQHQAHEMNYKGKNEELFQYNTKVAVPFVISTNNYGILWDNYSLSRFGNPRPHGQINQFNLYNADGEEGSLTATYVDDVDAEHVFTVREESTIDYENLETIKNFPEGFNFNNARITWEGHLEPRESGLYHFLLYYAGYTKIWVDGELMADQWRTAWNPSVAKFQIEMVAGEKYPVKLEWFPDGGESYVGLKALSPVDPQEQQNLSFYSEMGDEINYYFMKGNSMDEVISAYRYVTGKAQVMPKWSMGFWQSRERYKTQEELLDVLQEFRQRQIPIDNIVQDWSFWEEEEWGSQEFDPARFPDPAGMIQEVHDNNARIMISVWPKYYVGTEHYKEFDEKGWMYQRAVEDSVRDWISDGYIGSFYDAYNPVPETCSGNRSGSISMIWASMPGGWMLPSRTSFPMRAWNTAKL
;
A
#
# COMPACT_ATOMS: atom_id res chain seq x y z
N MET A 1 3.86 -38.48 54.28
CA MET A 1 5.16 -37.77 54.15
C MET A 1 5.00 -36.82 52.97
N MET A 2 4.66 -35.57 53.30
CA MET A 2 4.05 -34.57 52.41
C MET A 2 5.18 -33.62 51.94
N ARG A 3 5.35 -33.44 50.63
CA ARG A 3 6.25 -32.39 50.09
C ARG A 3 5.45 -31.10 49.95
N LEU A 4 5.85 -30.09 50.72
CA LEU A 4 5.28 -28.75 50.68
C LEU A 4 5.78 -27.97 49.45
N LEU A 5 4.84 -27.21 48.88
CA LEU A 5 5.03 -26.15 47.92
C LEU A 5 5.91 -25.02 48.49
N THR A 6 6.76 -24.46 47.64
CA THR A 6 7.29 -23.09 47.79
C THR A 6 6.74 -22.25 46.65
N TYR A 7 5.73 -21.45 46.95
CA TYR A 7 5.31 -20.30 46.14
C TYR A 7 6.39 -19.21 46.28
N GLY A 8 7.06 -18.87 45.18
CA GLY A 8 7.83 -17.63 45.07
C GLY A 8 6.87 -16.51 44.72
N LEU A 9 6.68 -15.56 45.64
CA LEU A 9 6.01 -14.29 45.36
C LEU A 9 6.90 -13.48 44.40
N LEU A 10 6.45 -13.28 43.16
CA LEU A 10 7.02 -12.27 42.27
C LEU A 10 6.46 -10.92 42.75
N VAL A 11 7.29 -10.14 43.45
CA VAL A 11 6.94 -8.78 43.84
C VAL A 11 7.24 -7.89 42.65
N LEU A 12 6.19 -7.45 41.93
CA LEU A 12 6.29 -6.35 40.97
C LEU A 12 6.55 -5.06 41.76
N THR A 13 7.80 -4.63 41.86
CA THR A 13 8.14 -3.31 42.38
C THR A 13 7.95 -2.26 41.29
N LEU A 14 6.77 -1.63 41.26
CA LEU A 14 6.62 -0.31 40.62
C LEU A 14 7.41 0.71 41.45
N MET A 15 8.65 0.99 41.08
CA MET A 15 9.39 2.14 41.61
C MET A 15 9.20 3.32 40.66
N TRP A 16 8.33 4.26 41.04
CA TRP A 16 8.28 5.57 40.40
C TRP A 16 9.46 6.40 40.94
N THR A 17 10.53 6.53 40.17
CA THR A 17 11.59 7.51 40.46
C THR A 17 11.10 8.89 40.01
N SER A 18 10.58 9.66 40.97
CA SER A 18 10.13 11.03 40.76
C SER A 18 11.23 12.00 41.18
N CYS A 19 11.88 12.62 40.19
CA CYS A 19 12.60 13.87 40.34
C CYS A 19 12.10 14.79 39.22
N ASP A 20 11.27 15.78 39.57
CA ASP A 20 10.76 16.98 38.85
C ASP A 20 11.03 17.24 37.34
N GLY A 21 11.17 16.20 36.50
CA GLY A 21 11.53 16.28 35.08
C GLY A 21 11.43 14.89 34.42
N GLY A 22 10.23 14.54 33.93
CA GLY A 22 9.98 13.28 33.21
C GLY A 22 10.09 12.05 34.12
N SER A 23 9.14 11.13 34.03
CA SER A 23 9.19 9.87 34.79
C SER A 23 9.27 8.71 33.84
N TYR A 24 9.91 7.61 34.24
CA TYR A 24 9.84 6.36 33.50
C TYR A 24 9.44 5.21 34.40
N THR A 25 8.87 4.18 33.78
CA THR A 25 8.57 2.90 34.40
C THR A 25 9.31 1.81 33.65
N VAL A 26 9.99 0.94 34.39
CA VAL A 26 10.59 -0.28 33.84
C VAL A 26 9.49 -1.34 33.76
N LEU A 27 9.28 -1.87 32.56
CA LEU A 27 8.35 -2.96 32.27
C LEU A 27 9.11 -4.28 32.21
N GLU A 28 8.39 -5.40 32.08
CA GLU A 28 9.00 -6.72 31.89
C GLU A 28 9.82 -6.80 30.61
N THR A 29 9.38 -6.11 29.56
CA THR A 29 9.94 -6.19 28.21
C THR A 29 10.56 -4.88 27.71
N GLY A 30 10.64 -3.84 28.54
CA GLY A 30 11.25 -2.58 28.13
C GLY A 30 10.93 -1.41 29.06
N ILE A 31 10.81 -0.21 28.51
CA ILE A 31 10.59 1.03 29.28
C ILE A 31 9.41 1.83 28.74
N GLU A 32 8.70 2.49 29.64
CA GLU A 32 7.71 3.52 29.32
C GLU A 32 8.17 4.85 29.92
N VAL A 33 8.27 5.89 29.09
CA VAL A 33 8.70 7.23 29.48
C VAL A 33 7.54 8.18 29.30
N LYS A 34 7.21 8.89 30.38
CA LYS A 34 6.30 10.03 30.36
C LYS A 34 7.13 11.31 30.21
N THR A 35 6.93 12.00 29.09
CA THR A 35 7.68 13.21 28.75
C THR A 35 7.26 14.39 29.66
N HIS A 36 8.02 15.49 29.62
CA HIS A 36 7.66 16.72 30.34
C HIS A 36 6.32 17.29 29.91
N ASN A 37 5.91 17.04 28.66
CA ASN A 37 4.63 17.47 28.10
C ASN A 37 3.47 16.52 28.46
N GLY A 38 3.76 15.38 29.08
CA GLY A 38 2.76 14.39 29.50
C GLY A 38 2.49 13.30 28.48
N ASP A 39 3.10 13.36 27.29
CA ASP A 39 3.03 12.30 26.27
C ASP A 39 3.71 11.01 26.78
N LEU A 40 3.24 9.88 26.27
CA LEU A 40 3.81 8.56 26.59
C LEU A 40 4.63 8.06 25.40
N VAL A 41 5.85 7.59 25.66
CA VAL A 41 6.71 6.90 24.71
C VAL A 41 7.13 5.56 25.33
N ARG A 42 6.89 4.47 24.61
CA ARG A 42 7.21 3.12 25.07
C ARG A 42 8.18 2.45 24.10
N LEU A 43 9.22 1.85 24.68
CA LEU A 43 10.17 0.99 23.99
C LEU A 43 9.99 -0.44 24.52
N ASP A 44 9.70 -1.40 23.65
CA ASP A 44 9.72 -2.82 23.98
C ASP A 44 10.79 -3.56 23.18
N VAL A 45 11.46 -4.51 23.82
CA VAL A 45 12.50 -5.37 23.24
C VAL A 45 11.85 -6.59 22.61
N ILE A 46 11.89 -6.65 21.28
CA ILE A 46 11.37 -7.79 20.50
C ILE A 46 12.46 -8.85 20.29
N ALA A 47 13.68 -8.38 20.06
CA ALA A 47 14.93 -9.12 20.00
C ALA A 47 16.07 -8.16 20.36
N SER A 48 17.30 -8.66 20.52
CA SER A 48 18.43 -7.79 20.84
C SER A 48 18.67 -6.73 19.76
N ASP A 49 18.32 -7.01 18.52
CA ASP A 49 18.44 -6.14 17.34
C ASP A 49 17.11 -5.52 16.86
N ILE A 50 16.03 -5.63 17.66
CA ILE A 50 14.69 -5.13 17.29
C ILE A 50 14.00 -4.44 18.47
N ILE A 51 13.70 -3.15 18.28
CA ILE A 51 12.98 -2.32 19.26
C ILE A 51 11.63 -1.90 18.68
N HIS A 52 10.55 -2.19 19.40
CA HIS A 52 9.21 -1.67 19.11
C HIS A 52 9.02 -0.34 19.81
N VAL A 53 8.65 0.69 19.06
CA VAL A 53 8.42 2.05 19.56
C VAL A 53 6.96 2.42 19.38
N ARG A 54 6.33 2.84 20.48
CA ARG A 54 4.98 3.36 20.50
C ARG A 54 4.99 4.75 21.12
N ALA A 55 4.20 5.68 20.59
CA ALA A 55 4.00 7.00 21.20
C ALA A 55 2.55 7.49 21.08
N THR A 56 2.03 8.06 22.16
CA THR A 56 0.65 8.58 22.21
C THR A 56 0.55 9.83 23.09
N GLN A 57 -0.43 10.68 22.80
CA GLN A 57 -0.86 11.80 23.64
C GLN A 57 -1.99 11.41 24.61
N GLU A 58 -2.49 10.17 24.50
CA GLU A 58 -3.47 9.61 25.42
C GLU A 58 -2.83 9.16 26.74
N LYS A 59 -3.68 8.84 27.72
CA LYS A 59 -3.24 8.38 29.04
C LYS A 59 -2.75 6.93 29.06
N SER A 60 -2.99 6.19 27.98
CA SER A 60 -2.63 4.79 27.81
C SER A 60 -2.49 4.48 26.31
N PHE A 61 -1.68 3.48 25.99
CA PHE A 61 -1.56 2.94 24.64
C PHE A 61 -2.84 2.21 24.21
N SER A 62 -3.04 2.08 22.89
CA SER A 62 -4.12 1.30 22.31
C SER A 62 -3.96 -0.19 22.63
N ASP A 63 -5.07 -0.88 22.87
CA ASP A 63 -5.12 -2.34 23.04
C ASP A 63 -5.27 -3.09 21.71
N ASN A 64 -5.32 -2.37 20.59
CA ASN A 64 -5.46 -2.97 19.26
C ASN A 64 -4.23 -3.81 18.90
N GLU A 65 -4.47 -5.06 18.48
CA GLU A 65 -3.41 -5.95 18.01
C GLU A 65 -2.93 -5.55 16.60
N SER A 66 -1.64 -5.78 16.34
CA SER A 66 -1.09 -5.61 15.00
C SER A 66 -1.60 -6.68 14.03
N LEU A 67 -1.97 -6.28 12.82
CA LEU A 67 -2.27 -7.15 11.69
C LEU A 67 -1.00 -7.55 10.91
N MET A 68 0.10 -6.82 11.10
CA MET A 68 1.39 -7.07 10.42
C MET A 68 2.39 -7.79 11.33
N ALA A 69 2.54 -7.35 12.58
CA ALA A 69 3.44 -7.96 13.53
C ALA A 69 2.77 -9.16 14.24
N ILE A 70 3.38 -10.33 14.10
CA ILE A 70 2.90 -11.58 14.71
C ILE A 70 3.77 -12.04 15.89
N ARG A 71 4.88 -11.33 16.15
CA ARG A 71 5.71 -11.51 17.34
C ARG A 71 5.65 -10.26 18.19
N GLY A 72 5.36 -10.46 19.47
CA GLY A 72 5.47 -9.43 20.50
C GLY A 72 6.85 -9.44 21.17
N ALA A 73 6.97 -8.60 22.18
CA ALA A 73 8.17 -8.48 22.99
C ALA A 73 8.50 -9.78 23.74
N ASP A 74 9.79 -10.06 23.92
CA ASP A 74 10.28 -11.31 24.49
C ASP A 74 11.04 -11.04 25.79
N ALA A 75 10.43 -11.43 26.92
CA ALA A 75 11.00 -11.25 28.27
C ALA A 75 12.29 -12.08 28.51
N SER A 76 12.63 -13.01 27.62
CA SER A 76 13.88 -13.79 27.71
C SER A 76 15.09 -13.07 27.11
N VAL A 77 14.89 -11.96 26.40
CA VAL A 77 15.98 -11.14 25.87
C VAL A 77 16.60 -10.33 27.01
N GLU A 78 17.92 -10.42 27.19
CA GLU A 78 18.63 -9.64 28.19
C GLU A 78 18.75 -8.18 27.75
N TRP A 79 18.35 -7.26 28.63
CA TRP A 79 18.48 -5.83 28.44
C TRP A 79 18.63 -5.11 29.79
N GLU A 80 19.15 -3.89 29.76
CA GLU A 80 19.26 -3.04 30.95
C GLU A 80 18.73 -1.62 30.68
N VAL A 81 18.32 -0.94 31.74
CA VAL A 81 17.97 0.47 31.72
C VAL A 81 19.13 1.29 32.27
N VAL A 82 19.51 2.35 31.57
CA VAL A 82 20.50 3.33 32.03
C VAL A 82 19.84 4.70 32.08
N GLU A 83 19.85 5.28 33.27
CA GLU A 83 19.30 6.61 33.52
C GLU A 83 20.38 7.68 33.30
N GLU A 84 20.10 8.61 32.40
CA GLU A 84 20.90 9.79 32.14
C GLU A 84 20.12 11.06 32.51
N ALA A 85 20.81 12.19 32.63
CA ALA A 85 20.19 13.45 33.03
C ALA A 85 19.03 13.88 32.09
N GLU A 86 19.23 13.76 30.77
CA GLU A 86 18.28 14.24 29.76
C GLU A 86 17.52 13.10 29.05
N SER A 87 17.88 11.84 29.33
CA SER A 87 17.30 10.68 28.62
C SER A 87 17.21 9.43 29.49
N VAL A 88 16.39 8.48 29.07
CA VAL A 88 16.34 7.12 29.62
C VAL A 88 16.74 6.17 28.49
N GLN A 89 17.76 5.36 28.72
CA GLN A 89 18.29 4.43 27.73
C GLN A 89 17.85 3.00 28.03
N LEU A 90 17.43 2.29 27.00
CA LEU A 90 17.27 0.84 26.98
C LEU A 90 18.44 0.27 26.19
N LYS A 91 19.16 -0.71 26.76
CA LYS A 91 20.33 -1.33 26.14
C LYS A 91 20.17 -2.83 26.02
N THR A 92 20.38 -3.35 24.81
CA THR A 92 20.51 -4.78 24.54
C THR A 92 21.97 -5.10 24.21
N SER A 93 22.26 -6.34 23.80
CA SER A 93 23.57 -6.72 23.27
C SER A 93 23.93 -6.06 21.93
N ASP A 94 22.96 -5.52 21.19
CA ASP A 94 23.16 -5.03 19.82
C ASP A 94 22.76 -3.57 19.60
N ILE A 95 21.87 -3.02 20.44
CA ILE A 95 21.29 -1.68 20.28
C ILE A 95 21.24 -0.95 21.61
N VAL A 96 21.46 0.36 21.56
CA VAL A 96 21.06 1.29 22.61
C VAL A 96 19.96 2.21 22.06
N ALA A 97 18.78 2.23 22.68
CA ALA A 97 17.69 3.12 22.34
C ALA A 97 17.46 4.12 23.47
N ALA A 98 17.62 5.41 23.20
CA ALA A 98 17.51 6.48 24.19
C ALA A 98 16.27 7.32 23.95
N VAL A 99 15.43 7.50 24.98
CA VAL A 99 14.26 8.39 24.94
C VAL A 99 14.57 9.69 25.69
N SER A 100 14.44 10.82 25.00
CA SER A 100 14.51 12.16 25.59
C SER A 100 13.39 12.38 26.60
N ARG A 101 13.74 12.82 27.82
CA ARG A 101 12.75 13.14 28.88
C ARG A 101 11.91 14.36 28.53
N ALA A 102 12.50 15.31 27.79
CA ALA A 102 11.85 16.57 27.47
C ALA A 102 10.68 16.36 26.50
N ALA A 103 10.95 15.78 25.34
CA ALA A 103 10.00 15.73 24.24
C ALA A 103 9.87 14.34 23.58
N GLY A 104 10.43 13.29 24.20
CA GLY A 104 10.17 11.91 23.79
C GLY A 104 10.84 11.49 22.49
N GLN A 105 11.82 12.25 21.99
CA GLN A 105 12.63 11.82 20.84
C GLN A 105 13.36 10.52 21.18
N VAL A 106 13.34 9.58 20.25
CA VAL A 106 14.09 8.33 20.30
C VAL A 106 15.33 8.43 19.42
N THR A 107 16.49 8.09 19.99
CA THR A 107 17.74 7.93 19.24
C THR A 107 18.24 6.51 19.40
N PHE A 108 18.57 5.87 18.28
CA PHE A 108 19.16 4.55 18.21
C PHE A 108 20.67 4.66 18.00
N TYR A 109 21.43 3.97 18.82
CA TYR A 109 22.88 3.85 18.72
C TYR A 109 23.29 2.39 18.58
N ASP A 110 24.45 2.17 17.98
CA ASP A 110 25.16 0.91 18.15
C ASP A 110 25.77 0.82 19.57
N THR A 111 26.35 -0.34 19.88
CA THR A 111 27.00 -0.61 21.17
C THR A 111 28.27 0.20 21.41
N GLU A 112 28.82 0.85 20.37
CA GLU A 112 29.99 1.74 20.46
C GLU A 112 29.56 3.21 20.69
N GLY A 113 28.26 3.50 20.69
CA GLY A 113 27.70 4.82 20.91
C GLY A 113 27.59 5.67 19.64
N LYS A 114 27.76 5.08 18.44
CA LYS A 114 27.51 5.77 17.18
C LYS A 114 26.01 5.79 16.89
N VAL A 115 25.48 6.96 16.53
CA VAL A 115 24.08 7.12 16.12
C VAL A 115 23.84 6.34 14.83
N ILE A 116 22.80 5.51 14.83
CA ILE A 116 22.30 4.80 13.65
C ILE A 116 21.16 5.60 13.02
N LEU A 117 20.17 5.98 13.84
CA LEU A 117 19.00 6.75 13.42
C LEU A 117 18.51 7.60 14.60
N GLN A 118 18.10 8.83 14.32
CA GLN A 118 17.59 9.74 15.34
C GLN A 118 16.27 10.35 14.86
N GLU A 119 15.27 10.37 15.73
CA GLU A 119 14.06 11.14 15.47
C GLU A 119 14.35 12.64 15.45
N ALA A 120 13.71 13.36 14.53
CA ALA A 120 13.86 14.79 14.43
C ALA A 120 13.29 15.52 15.65
N ARG A 121 13.85 16.70 15.94
CA ARG A 121 13.23 17.62 16.89
C ARG A 121 11.82 17.98 16.41
N GLU A 122 10.83 17.85 17.29
CA GLU A 122 9.41 18.00 16.94
C GLU A 122 8.95 17.04 15.81
N GLY A 123 9.64 15.92 15.63
CA GLY A 123 9.38 14.95 14.57
C GLY A 123 8.10 14.13 14.75
N LYS A 124 7.39 14.25 15.88
CA LYS A 124 6.11 13.59 16.17
C LYS A 124 4.97 14.58 16.03
N THR A 125 3.98 14.28 15.19
CA THR A 125 2.75 15.08 15.09
C THR A 125 1.53 14.17 15.27
N PHE A 126 0.59 14.64 16.08
CA PHE A 126 -0.73 14.04 16.28
C PHE A 126 -1.78 15.11 15.99
N ARG A 127 -2.71 14.84 15.06
CA ARG A 127 -3.86 15.73 14.80
C ARG A 127 -5.14 14.93 14.95
N PRO A 128 -6.01 15.26 15.92
CA PRO A 128 -7.25 14.50 16.12
C PRO A 128 -8.09 14.44 14.84
N VAL A 129 -8.55 13.24 14.50
CA VAL A 129 -9.47 12.98 13.38
C VAL A 129 -10.62 12.11 13.88
N THR A 130 -11.78 12.21 13.24
CA THR A 130 -12.94 11.36 13.53
C THR A 130 -13.59 10.94 12.23
N VAL A 131 -13.76 9.64 12.04
CA VAL A 131 -14.40 9.03 10.87
C VAL A 131 -15.46 8.07 11.40
N ASP A 132 -16.72 8.24 10.98
CA ASP A 132 -17.85 7.40 11.42
C ASP A 132 -17.92 7.21 12.96
N ASP A 133 -17.78 8.31 13.70
CA ASP A 133 -17.74 8.37 15.17
C ASP A 133 -16.55 7.63 15.85
N VAL A 134 -15.62 7.07 15.07
CA VAL A 134 -14.37 6.50 15.55
C VAL A 134 -13.31 7.59 15.61
N ARG A 135 -12.74 7.78 16.79
CA ARG A 135 -11.68 8.77 17.04
C ARG A 135 -10.30 8.15 16.79
N GLY A 136 -9.40 8.96 16.27
CA GLY A 136 -7.98 8.64 16.14
C GLY A 136 -7.18 9.92 15.86
N TYR A 137 -6.00 9.75 15.28
CA TYR A 137 -5.12 10.85 14.90
C TYR A 137 -4.63 10.69 13.47
N GLU A 138 -4.51 11.78 12.73
CA GLU A 138 -3.49 11.86 11.69
C GLU A 138 -2.12 11.86 12.39
N LEU A 139 -1.22 11.03 11.89
CA LEU A 139 0.08 10.77 12.51
C LEU A 139 1.19 11.19 11.56
N ARG A 140 2.25 11.81 12.11
CA ARG A 140 3.51 11.99 11.38
C ARG A 140 4.68 11.66 12.29
N GLN A 141 5.63 10.90 11.77
CA GLN A 141 6.93 10.65 12.38
C GLN A 141 8.04 11.02 11.40
N VAL A 142 9.02 11.80 11.86
CA VAL A 142 10.19 12.25 11.10
C VAL A 142 11.46 11.81 11.82
N TRP A 143 12.43 11.29 11.05
CA TRP A 143 13.78 11.01 11.50
C TRP A 143 14.78 11.81 10.70
N GLU A 144 15.81 12.30 11.38
CA GLU A 144 16.93 12.97 10.77
C GLU A 144 17.72 11.97 9.93
N SER A 145 17.90 12.30 8.65
CA SER A 145 18.66 11.49 7.71
C SER A 145 19.63 12.44 7.01
N GLY A 146 20.67 12.84 7.76
CA GLY A 146 21.65 13.85 7.34
C GLY A 146 22.77 13.32 6.45
N ASP A 147 22.82 12.01 6.21
CA ASP A 147 23.78 11.41 5.29
C ASP A 147 23.26 11.48 3.85
N ASN A 148 23.97 12.21 2.99
CA ASN A 148 23.63 12.33 1.57
C ASN A 148 23.98 11.06 0.77
N GLU A 149 24.75 10.13 1.36
CA GLU A 149 25.10 8.84 0.74
C GLU A 149 24.09 7.73 1.12
N GLU A 150 23.21 7.99 2.09
CA GLU A 150 22.19 7.02 2.49
C GLU A 150 21.15 6.81 1.37
N ALA A 151 20.88 5.55 1.05
CA ALA A 151 19.79 5.17 0.17
C ALA A 151 18.72 4.38 0.92
N ILE A 152 17.46 4.63 0.55
CA ILE A 152 16.28 4.04 1.17
C ILE A 152 15.52 3.21 0.13
N TYR A 153 15.20 1.97 0.48
CA TYR A 153 14.48 1.03 -0.39
C TYR A 153 13.28 0.42 0.33
N GLY A 154 12.33 -0.16 -0.41
CA GLY A 154 11.18 -0.86 0.15
C GLY A 154 9.87 -0.25 -0.31
N LEU A 155 9.00 0.09 0.64
CA LEU A 155 7.65 0.65 0.46
C LEU A 155 6.64 -0.25 -0.29
N GLY A 156 7.09 -1.35 -0.89
CA GLY A 156 6.26 -2.31 -1.62
C GLY A 156 6.54 -2.28 -3.12
N GLN A 157 5.49 -2.34 -3.93
CA GLN A 157 5.57 -2.33 -5.40
C GLN A 157 4.88 -1.08 -5.95
N HIS A 158 5.68 -0.23 -6.61
CA HIS A 158 5.25 1.06 -7.16
C HIS A 158 5.55 1.17 -8.65
N GLN A 159 4.81 2.03 -9.36
CA GLN A 159 4.81 2.08 -10.83
C GLN A 159 5.56 3.30 -11.39
N ALA A 160 6.07 4.19 -10.55
CA ALA A 160 6.73 5.44 -10.98
C ALA A 160 8.22 5.27 -11.35
N HIS A 161 8.71 4.03 -11.45
CA HIS A 161 10.13 3.69 -11.74
C HIS A 161 11.15 4.25 -10.74
N GLU A 162 10.71 4.60 -9.53
CA GLU A 162 11.58 5.02 -8.43
C GLU A 162 12.19 3.79 -7.73
N MET A 163 13.46 3.91 -7.31
CA MET A 163 14.19 2.82 -6.65
C MET A 163 14.78 3.25 -5.31
N ASN A 164 15.70 4.22 -5.31
CA ASN A 164 16.19 4.85 -4.08
C ASN A 164 15.21 5.98 -3.70
N TYR A 165 14.47 5.80 -2.60
CA TYR A 165 13.46 6.73 -2.09
C TYR A 165 14.01 7.89 -1.26
N LYS A 166 15.33 7.96 -1.03
CA LYS A 166 15.96 9.12 -0.39
C LYS A 166 15.57 10.41 -1.14
N GLY A 167 15.00 11.37 -0.43
CA GLY A 167 14.56 12.63 -1.04
C GLY A 167 13.37 12.51 -1.99
N LYS A 168 12.58 11.42 -1.94
CA LYS A 168 11.41 11.19 -2.80
C LYS A 168 10.14 10.99 -1.99
N ASN A 169 9.01 10.98 -2.71
CA ASN A 169 7.67 10.92 -2.12
C ASN A 169 6.89 9.75 -2.71
N GLU A 170 6.21 9.00 -1.85
CA GLU A 170 5.32 7.93 -2.28
C GLU A 170 4.09 7.86 -1.40
N GLU A 171 2.90 7.79 -2.01
CA GLU A 171 1.66 7.56 -1.29
C GLU A 171 1.45 6.05 -1.15
N LEU A 172 1.06 5.58 0.03
CA LEU A 172 0.96 4.18 0.37
C LEU A 172 -0.52 3.83 0.48
N PHE A 173 -1.09 3.41 -0.66
CA PHE A 173 -2.43 2.85 -0.79
C PHE A 173 -2.41 1.69 -1.78
N GLN A 174 -3.44 0.85 -1.71
CA GLN A 174 -3.59 -0.32 -2.57
C GLN A 174 -4.37 0.07 -3.84
N TYR A 175 -3.82 -0.26 -5.00
CA TYR A 175 -4.51 -0.07 -6.29
C TYR A 175 -4.01 -1.11 -7.29
N ASN A 176 -4.71 -1.32 -8.40
CA ASN A 176 -4.22 -2.26 -9.41
C ASN A 176 -2.79 -1.86 -9.84
N THR A 177 -1.87 -2.83 -9.84
CA THR A 177 -0.41 -2.69 -10.05
C THR A 177 0.39 -2.00 -8.93
N LYS A 178 -0.26 -1.37 -7.94
CA LYS A 178 0.37 -0.69 -6.80
C LYS A 178 0.10 -1.44 -5.50
N VAL A 179 1.15 -1.92 -4.84
CA VAL A 179 1.05 -2.64 -3.56
C VAL A 179 1.86 -1.90 -2.51
N ALA A 180 1.19 -1.32 -1.52
CA ALA A 180 1.86 -0.64 -0.43
C ALA A 180 2.25 -1.62 0.68
N VAL A 181 3.53 -1.58 1.08
CA VAL A 181 4.07 -2.26 2.27
C VAL A 181 4.85 -1.22 3.06
N PRO A 182 4.38 -0.77 4.24
CA PRO A 182 4.98 0.34 4.98
C PRO A 182 6.28 -0.07 5.71
N PHE A 183 7.25 -0.59 4.95
CA PHE A 183 8.56 -1.01 5.43
C PHE A 183 9.66 -0.41 4.57
N VAL A 184 10.66 0.18 5.20
CA VAL A 184 11.86 0.70 4.54
C VAL A 184 13.12 0.04 5.06
N ILE A 185 14.13 -0.07 4.21
CA ILE A 185 15.47 -0.54 4.51
C ILE A 185 16.45 0.54 4.06
N SER A 186 17.40 0.86 4.92
CA SER A 186 18.49 1.79 4.65
C SER A 186 19.79 1.04 4.30
N THR A 187 20.63 1.65 3.46
CA THR A 187 22.03 1.22 3.25
C THR A 187 22.89 1.33 4.50
N ASN A 188 22.44 2.05 5.52
CA ASN A 188 23.06 2.11 6.85
C ASN A 188 22.70 0.90 7.73
N ASN A 189 22.15 -0.17 7.13
CA ASN A 189 21.82 -1.44 7.76
C ASN A 189 20.82 -1.33 8.92
N TYR A 190 19.79 -0.51 8.74
CA TYR A 190 18.61 -0.54 9.59
C TYR A 190 17.33 -0.59 8.74
N GLY A 191 16.22 -0.96 9.36
CA GLY A 191 14.88 -0.91 8.77
C GLY A 191 13.85 -0.33 9.73
N ILE A 192 12.80 0.24 9.15
CA ILE A 192 11.62 0.74 9.87
C ILE A 192 10.38 0.06 9.30
N LEU A 193 9.66 -0.69 10.13
CA LEU A 193 8.29 -1.11 9.84
C LEU A 193 7.35 -0.11 10.51
N TRP A 194 6.59 0.62 9.69
CA TRP A 194 5.57 1.55 10.13
C TRP A 194 4.23 0.83 10.24
N ASP A 195 3.74 0.63 11.46
CA ASP A 195 2.59 -0.23 11.75
C ASP A 195 1.28 0.55 11.72
N ASN A 196 0.83 0.87 10.50
CA ASN A 196 -0.42 1.58 10.25
C ASN A 196 -1.11 1.06 8.97
N TYR A 197 -2.44 1.00 8.98
CA TYR A 197 -3.25 0.44 7.88
C TYR A 197 -3.99 1.49 7.06
N SER A 198 -4.04 2.74 7.51
CA SER A 198 -4.64 3.85 6.77
C SER A 198 -3.77 4.25 5.59
N LEU A 199 -4.31 5.09 4.70
CA LEU A 199 -3.52 5.75 3.68
C LEU A 199 -2.32 6.42 4.36
N SER A 200 -1.13 6.04 3.92
CA SER A 200 0.10 6.57 4.47
C SER A 200 0.91 7.29 3.39
N ARG A 201 1.89 8.09 3.77
CA ARG A 201 2.82 8.74 2.83
C ARG A 201 4.23 8.62 3.35
N PHE A 202 5.15 8.29 2.44
CA PHE A 202 6.58 8.39 2.67
C PHE A 202 7.10 9.71 2.07
N GLY A 203 7.96 10.41 2.81
CA GLY A 203 8.50 11.71 2.41
C GLY A 203 7.54 12.85 2.77
N ASN A 204 7.08 13.61 1.76
CA ASN A 204 6.17 14.74 1.96
C ASN A 204 4.82 14.26 2.56
N PRO A 205 4.35 14.85 3.68
CA PRO A 205 3.09 14.45 4.30
C PRO A 205 1.85 14.95 3.54
N ARG A 206 2.02 15.91 2.62
CA ARG A 206 0.91 16.52 1.88
C ARG A 206 0.55 15.66 0.66
N PRO A 207 -0.75 15.58 0.28
CA PRO A 207 -1.12 15.10 -1.04
C PRO A 207 -0.58 16.06 -2.12
N HIS A 208 -0.41 15.55 -3.34
CA HIS A 208 -0.08 16.41 -4.48
C HIS A 208 -1.24 17.39 -4.75
N GLY A 209 -0.92 18.68 -4.92
CA GLY A 209 -1.89 19.73 -5.21
C GLY A 209 -2.09 19.95 -6.70
N GLN A 210 -3.21 20.57 -7.08
CA GLN A 210 -3.49 20.95 -8.46
C GLN A 210 -2.50 22.00 -8.99
N ILE A 211 -2.37 22.11 -10.32
CA ILE A 211 -1.43 23.04 -10.96
C ILE A 211 -1.81 24.53 -10.82
N ASN A 212 -3.02 24.89 -10.36
CA ASN A 212 -3.35 26.27 -10.01
C ASN A 212 -2.60 26.81 -8.77
N GLN A 213 -1.75 26.00 -8.14
CA GLN A 213 -0.75 26.48 -7.18
C GLN A 213 0.33 27.37 -7.85
N PHE A 214 0.55 27.22 -9.15
CA PHE A 214 1.33 28.13 -9.98
C PHE A 214 0.47 29.32 -10.40
N ASN A 215 1.08 30.45 -10.77
CA ASN A 215 0.37 31.41 -11.62
C ASN A 215 0.41 30.87 -13.05
N LEU A 216 -0.76 30.64 -13.63
CA LEU A 216 -0.90 30.03 -14.95
C LEU A 216 -1.06 31.12 -16.00
N TYR A 217 -0.45 30.91 -17.16
CA TYR A 217 -0.66 31.76 -18.33
C TYR A 217 -1.06 30.91 -19.52
N ASN A 218 -2.10 31.32 -20.23
CA ASN A 218 -2.63 30.58 -21.38
C ASN A 218 -1.73 30.76 -22.62
N ALA A 219 -2.11 30.17 -23.76
CA ALA A 219 -1.31 30.23 -24.99
C ALA A 219 -1.11 31.67 -25.52
N ASP A 220 -2.06 32.57 -25.23
CA ASP A 220 -2.01 33.99 -25.59
C ASP A 220 -1.27 34.84 -24.54
N GLY A 221 -0.86 34.23 -23.42
CA GLY A 221 -0.13 34.87 -22.31
C GLY A 221 -1.02 35.56 -21.27
N GLU A 222 -2.34 35.32 -21.30
CA GLU A 222 -3.29 35.82 -20.31
C GLU A 222 -3.23 35.00 -19.03
N GLU A 223 -3.31 35.65 -17.87
CA GLU A 223 -3.17 35.01 -16.57
C GLU A 223 -4.47 34.32 -16.10
N GLY A 224 -4.33 33.13 -15.51
CA GLY A 224 -5.39 32.42 -14.77
C GLY A 224 -5.59 30.96 -15.16
N SER A 225 -5.12 30.54 -16.33
CA SER A 225 -5.42 29.22 -16.93
C SER A 225 -4.33 28.76 -17.89
N LEU A 226 -4.42 27.50 -18.31
CA LEU A 226 -3.82 26.98 -19.53
C LEU A 226 -4.88 26.93 -20.64
N THR A 227 -4.45 27.01 -21.90
CA THR A 227 -5.32 26.78 -23.04
C THR A 227 -5.44 25.27 -23.29
N ALA A 228 -6.66 24.75 -23.25
CA ALA A 228 -7.01 23.37 -23.53
C ALA A 228 -7.71 23.26 -24.89
N THR A 229 -7.03 22.67 -25.88
CA THR A 229 -7.59 22.44 -27.22
C THR A 229 -8.10 21.01 -27.34
N TYR A 230 -9.39 20.86 -27.63
CA TYR A 230 -10.08 19.58 -27.76
C TYR A 230 -10.31 19.25 -29.24
N VAL A 231 -9.61 18.24 -29.75
CA VAL A 231 -9.77 17.69 -31.10
C VAL A 231 -10.51 16.35 -30.99
N ASP A 232 -11.67 16.22 -31.62
CA ASP A 232 -12.52 15.01 -31.60
C ASP A 232 -12.37 14.15 -32.87
N ASP A 233 -11.61 14.63 -33.86
CA ASP A 233 -11.16 13.87 -35.02
C ASP A 233 -9.73 14.30 -35.40
N VAL A 234 -8.76 13.49 -34.99
CA VAL A 234 -7.33 13.75 -35.23
C VAL A 234 -6.96 13.76 -36.71
N ASP A 235 -7.62 12.96 -37.55
CA ASP A 235 -7.30 12.87 -38.98
C ASP A 235 -7.76 14.13 -39.73
N ALA A 236 -8.90 14.68 -39.32
CA ALA A 236 -9.45 15.91 -39.87
C ALA A 236 -8.87 17.19 -39.21
N GLU A 237 -8.14 17.04 -38.09
CA GLU A 237 -7.73 18.14 -37.21
C GLU A 237 -8.92 19.04 -36.82
N HIS A 238 -10.08 18.42 -36.60
CA HIS A 238 -11.31 19.13 -36.25
C HIS A 238 -11.28 19.54 -34.77
N VAL A 239 -11.23 20.84 -34.52
CA VAL A 239 -11.30 21.39 -33.16
C VAL A 239 -12.76 21.44 -32.72
N PHE A 240 -13.13 20.59 -31.77
CA PHE A 240 -14.44 20.59 -31.14
C PHE A 240 -14.64 21.83 -30.28
N THR A 241 -13.67 22.13 -29.42
CA THR A 241 -13.70 23.33 -28.57
C THR A 241 -12.31 23.71 -28.07
N VAL A 242 -12.17 24.96 -27.61
CA VAL A 242 -11.00 25.45 -26.89
C VAL A 242 -11.50 26.03 -25.57
N ARG A 243 -10.87 25.65 -24.46
CA ARG A 243 -11.23 26.07 -23.11
C ARG A 243 -10.03 26.66 -22.38
N GLU A 244 -10.32 27.52 -21.43
CA GLU A 244 -9.37 27.99 -20.44
C GLU A 244 -9.53 27.14 -19.18
N GLU A 245 -8.49 26.40 -18.80
CA GLU A 245 -8.52 25.45 -17.70
C GLU A 245 -7.44 25.78 -16.67
N SER A 246 -7.84 26.04 -15.43
CA SER A 246 -6.93 26.31 -14.32
C SER A 246 -6.41 25.03 -13.65
N THR A 247 -6.95 23.87 -13.99
CA THR A 247 -6.56 22.56 -13.47
C THR A 247 -6.67 21.51 -14.58
N ILE A 248 -5.84 20.47 -14.50
CA ILE A 248 -5.98 19.26 -15.32
C ILE A 248 -6.31 18.15 -14.33
N ASP A 249 -7.60 17.90 -14.11
CA ASP A 249 -8.12 17.01 -13.07
C ASP A 249 -9.26 16.17 -13.62
N TYR A 250 -8.90 15.08 -14.30
CA TYR A 250 -9.82 14.09 -14.87
C TYR A 250 -9.38 12.69 -14.42
N GLU A 251 -9.18 12.52 -13.11
CA GLU A 251 -8.54 11.35 -12.51
C GLU A 251 -9.50 10.26 -12.01
N ASN A 252 -10.81 10.54 -11.92
CA ASN A 252 -11.80 9.60 -11.40
C ASN A 252 -13.20 9.80 -12.02
N LEU A 253 -14.14 8.91 -11.70
CA LEU A 253 -15.50 8.89 -12.26
C LEU A 253 -16.32 10.16 -12.00
N GLU A 254 -15.96 10.96 -11.00
CA GLU A 254 -16.59 12.25 -10.75
C GLU A 254 -15.96 13.34 -11.61
N THR A 255 -14.64 13.41 -11.65
CA THR A 255 -13.93 14.50 -12.31
C THR A 255 -13.89 14.37 -13.83
N ILE A 256 -13.95 13.16 -14.40
CA ILE A 256 -14.08 12.97 -15.86
C ILE A 256 -15.39 13.56 -16.42
N LYS A 257 -16.42 13.79 -15.59
CA LYS A 257 -17.67 14.43 -16.02
C LYS A 257 -17.50 15.92 -16.36
N ASN A 258 -16.36 16.52 -16.03
CA ASN A 258 -16.04 17.92 -16.32
C ASN A 258 -15.56 18.15 -17.76
N PHE A 259 -15.32 17.07 -18.52
CA PHE A 259 -15.04 17.18 -19.95
C PHE A 259 -16.22 17.84 -20.69
N PRO A 260 -15.97 18.48 -21.85
CA PRO A 260 -17.03 19.13 -22.62
C PRO A 260 -18.16 18.16 -22.95
N GLU A 261 -19.41 18.56 -22.71
CA GLU A 261 -20.58 17.75 -23.03
C GLU A 261 -20.62 17.42 -24.53
N GLY A 262 -20.82 16.15 -24.86
CA GLY A 262 -20.87 15.66 -26.24
C GLY A 262 -19.50 15.45 -26.90
N PHE A 263 -18.39 15.67 -26.18
CA PHE A 263 -17.06 15.35 -26.70
C PHE A 263 -16.88 13.85 -26.93
N ASN A 264 -16.41 13.47 -28.12
CA ASN A 264 -16.10 12.08 -28.46
C ASN A 264 -14.63 11.79 -28.18
N PHE A 265 -14.36 10.86 -27.27
CA PHE A 265 -12.99 10.47 -26.90
C PHE A 265 -12.32 9.53 -27.91
N ASN A 266 -13.10 8.88 -28.78
CA ASN A 266 -12.54 7.98 -29.79
C ASN A 266 -11.88 8.79 -30.91
N ASN A 267 -10.63 8.45 -31.24
CA ASN A 267 -9.80 9.20 -32.20
C ASN A 267 -9.60 10.68 -31.82
N ALA A 268 -9.56 10.98 -30.52
CA ALA A 268 -9.40 12.33 -29.99
C ALA A 268 -7.96 12.67 -29.59
N ARG A 269 -7.65 13.97 -29.58
CA ARG A 269 -6.44 14.54 -28.98
C ARG A 269 -6.82 15.77 -28.17
N ILE A 270 -6.35 15.83 -26.93
CA ILE A 270 -6.48 17.03 -26.10
C ILE A 270 -5.08 17.55 -25.78
N THR A 271 -4.90 18.85 -25.94
CA THR A 271 -3.64 19.53 -25.67
C THR A 271 -3.85 20.65 -24.67
N TRP A 272 -3.15 20.62 -23.54
CA TRP A 272 -3.05 21.76 -22.62
C TRP A 272 -1.71 22.45 -22.82
N GLU A 273 -1.72 23.75 -23.08
CA GLU A 273 -0.50 24.53 -23.32
C GLU A 273 -0.56 25.94 -22.71
N GLY A 274 0.60 26.47 -22.35
CA GLY A 274 0.73 27.75 -21.66
C GLY A 274 2.05 27.84 -20.89
N HIS A 275 2.04 28.57 -19.77
CA HIS A 275 3.20 28.68 -18.87
C HIS A 275 2.81 28.44 -17.41
N LEU A 276 3.74 27.84 -16.68
CA LEU A 276 3.73 27.74 -15.23
C LEU A 276 4.69 28.80 -14.66
N GLU A 277 4.22 29.65 -13.76
CA GLU A 277 5.08 30.53 -12.97
C GLU A 277 5.01 30.13 -11.49
N PRO A 278 6.09 29.61 -10.90
CA PRO A 278 6.12 29.19 -9.51
C PRO A 278 6.09 30.40 -8.58
N ARG A 279 5.41 30.25 -7.44
CA ARG A 279 5.33 31.29 -6.40
C ARG A 279 6.52 31.25 -5.44
N GLU A 280 7.26 30.14 -5.42
CA GLU A 280 8.39 29.88 -4.53
C GLU A 280 9.51 29.21 -5.33
N SER A 281 10.76 29.43 -4.95
CA SER A 281 11.91 28.77 -5.58
C SER A 281 12.20 27.45 -4.90
N GLY A 282 12.56 26.43 -5.67
CA GLY A 282 13.01 25.14 -5.16
C GLY A 282 12.63 23.97 -6.05
N LEU A 283 12.81 22.76 -5.52
CA LEU A 283 12.48 21.52 -6.20
C LEU A 283 10.98 21.21 -6.13
N TYR A 284 10.29 21.33 -7.26
CA TYR A 284 8.91 20.87 -7.41
C TYR A 284 8.87 19.39 -7.80
N HIS A 285 7.93 18.64 -7.24
CA HIS A 285 7.68 17.24 -7.60
C HIS A 285 6.34 17.12 -8.32
N PHE A 286 6.38 16.77 -9.60
CA PHE A 286 5.18 16.60 -10.42
C PHE A 286 4.69 15.15 -10.42
N LEU A 287 3.38 14.99 -10.49
CA LEU A 287 2.69 13.72 -10.68
C LEU A 287 1.74 13.86 -11.87
N LEU A 288 2.02 13.10 -12.91
CA LEU A 288 1.15 12.90 -14.06
C LEU A 288 0.35 11.62 -13.84
N TYR A 289 -0.95 11.73 -13.68
CA TYR A 289 -1.89 10.61 -13.71
C TYR A 289 -2.36 10.40 -15.16
N TYR A 290 -2.33 9.17 -15.66
CA TYR A 290 -2.62 8.93 -17.08
C TYR A 290 -3.19 7.55 -17.37
N ALA A 291 -4.13 7.51 -18.32
CA ALA A 291 -4.46 6.38 -19.17
C ALA A 291 -4.63 6.88 -20.61
N GLY A 292 -4.42 6.04 -21.62
CA GLY A 292 -4.19 6.49 -23.00
C GLY A 292 -2.74 6.93 -23.24
N TYR A 293 -2.45 7.47 -24.44
CA TYR A 293 -1.11 7.95 -24.79
C TYR A 293 -0.93 9.38 -24.28
N THR A 294 0.07 9.61 -23.44
CA THR A 294 0.25 10.90 -22.78
C THR A 294 1.70 11.35 -22.85
N LYS A 295 1.91 12.59 -23.30
CA LYS A 295 3.22 13.23 -23.35
C LYS A 295 3.18 14.58 -22.70
N ILE A 296 4.21 14.91 -21.92
CA ILE A 296 4.34 16.23 -21.31
C ILE A 296 5.74 16.79 -21.50
N TRP A 297 5.78 18.05 -21.92
CA TRP A 297 6.99 18.85 -22.03
C TRP A 297 6.92 20.03 -21.06
N VAL A 298 8.04 20.32 -20.41
CA VAL A 298 8.24 21.54 -19.63
C VAL A 298 9.56 22.15 -20.07
N ASP A 299 9.57 23.44 -20.39
CA ASP A 299 10.72 24.16 -20.96
C ASP A 299 11.32 23.50 -22.21
N GLY A 300 10.46 22.89 -23.04
CA GLY A 300 10.84 22.18 -24.26
C GLY A 300 11.45 20.79 -24.04
N GLU A 301 11.71 20.39 -22.79
CA GLU A 301 12.21 19.06 -22.46
C GLU A 301 11.06 18.07 -22.23
N LEU A 302 11.17 16.86 -22.81
CA LEU A 302 10.17 15.80 -22.65
C LEU A 302 10.30 15.16 -21.26
N MET A 303 9.33 15.39 -20.38
CA MET A 303 9.33 14.91 -19.01
C MET A 303 8.74 13.49 -18.88
N ALA A 304 7.70 13.16 -19.67
CA ALA A 304 7.13 11.83 -19.72
C ALA A 304 6.50 11.53 -21.09
N ASP A 305 6.58 10.27 -21.52
CA ASP A 305 5.95 9.70 -22.71
C ASP A 305 5.47 8.29 -22.34
N GLN A 306 4.18 8.14 -22.09
CA GLN A 306 3.63 6.95 -21.46
C GLN A 306 2.34 6.49 -22.13
N TRP A 307 2.03 5.21 -21.97
CA TRP A 307 0.74 4.64 -22.34
C TRP A 307 0.25 3.60 -21.32
N ARG A 308 -1.05 3.63 -21.06
CA ARG A 308 -1.80 2.60 -20.33
C ARG A 308 -3.16 2.43 -20.99
N THR A 309 -3.74 1.23 -20.90
CA THR A 309 -5.14 1.04 -21.28
C THR A 309 -6.06 1.99 -20.50
N ALA A 310 -7.08 2.54 -21.16
CA ALA A 310 -7.93 3.62 -20.67
C ALA A 310 -8.56 3.37 -19.28
N TRP A 311 -8.92 2.12 -18.98
CA TRP A 311 -9.58 1.73 -17.73
C TRP A 311 -8.63 1.51 -16.54
N ASN A 312 -7.30 1.47 -16.74
CA ASN A 312 -6.33 1.20 -15.68
C ASN A 312 -5.21 2.24 -15.66
N PRO A 313 -5.52 3.48 -15.25
CA PRO A 313 -4.54 4.55 -15.20
C PRO A 313 -3.33 4.21 -14.32
N SER A 314 -2.24 4.91 -14.57
CA SER A 314 -1.01 4.84 -13.79
C SER A 314 -0.45 6.23 -13.53
N VAL A 315 0.75 6.29 -12.95
CA VAL A 315 1.43 7.52 -12.58
C VAL A 315 2.81 7.59 -13.19
N ALA A 316 3.18 8.77 -13.65
CA ALA A 316 4.56 9.14 -13.95
C ALA A 316 4.95 10.32 -13.05
N LYS A 317 6.16 10.27 -12.47
CA LYS A 317 6.67 11.35 -11.61
C LYS A 317 7.93 11.93 -12.23
N PHE A 318 8.10 13.23 -12.08
CA PHE A 318 9.32 13.95 -12.45
C PHE A 318 9.52 15.16 -11.54
N GLN A 319 10.73 15.70 -11.51
CA GLN A 319 11.10 16.78 -10.61
C GLN A 319 11.74 17.90 -11.41
N ILE A 320 11.43 19.15 -11.05
CA ILE A 320 11.97 20.33 -11.73
C ILE A 320 12.39 21.33 -10.66
N GLU A 321 13.63 21.79 -10.75
CA GLU A 321 14.09 22.94 -9.97
C GLU A 321 13.57 24.21 -10.63
N MET A 322 12.74 24.97 -9.92
CA MET A 322 12.08 26.15 -10.48
C MET A 322 12.40 27.41 -9.65
N VAL A 323 12.41 28.57 -10.31
CA VAL A 323 12.70 29.86 -9.68
C VAL A 323 11.43 30.71 -9.63
N ALA A 324 11.09 31.20 -8.44
CA ALA A 324 9.92 32.04 -8.23
C ALA A 324 9.86 33.22 -9.22
N GLY A 325 8.71 33.39 -9.89
CA GLY A 325 8.49 34.46 -10.86
C GLY A 325 9.03 34.22 -12.28
N GLU A 326 9.75 33.12 -12.53
CA GLU A 326 10.15 32.74 -13.89
C GLU A 326 9.03 31.93 -14.56
N LYS A 327 8.81 32.15 -15.87
CA LYS A 327 7.77 31.45 -16.63
C LYS A 327 8.35 30.25 -17.37
N TYR A 328 7.79 29.08 -17.12
CA TYR A 328 8.19 27.82 -17.74
C TYR A 328 7.11 27.38 -18.72
N PRO A 329 7.38 27.28 -20.04
CA PRO A 329 6.37 26.82 -20.99
C PRO A 329 6.05 25.35 -20.71
N VAL A 330 4.77 25.01 -20.74
CA VAL A 330 4.27 23.65 -20.52
C VAL A 330 3.39 23.24 -21.70
N LYS A 331 3.52 21.98 -22.12
CA LYS A 331 2.61 21.34 -23.08
C LYS A 331 2.32 19.92 -22.62
N LEU A 332 1.06 19.58 -22.40
CA LEU A 332 0.57 18.23 -22.17
C LEU A 332 -0.27 17.82 -23.38
N GLU A 333 0.10 16.75 -24.06
CA GLU A 333 -0.64 16.17 -25.18
C GLU A 333 -1.14 14.79 -24.79
N TRP A 334 -2.42 14.54 -25.04
CA TRP A 334 -3.10 13.35 -24.58
C TRP A 334 -4.05 12.77 -25.63
N PHE A 335 -3.95 11.47 -25.85
CA PHE A 335 -4.87 10.67 -26.67
C PHE A 335 -5.58 9.67 -25.75
N PRO A 336 -6.89 9.85 -25.47
CA PRO A 336 -7.62 9.07 -24.45
C PRO A 336 -7.61 7.56 -24.64
N ASP A 337 -7.61 7.08 -25.89
CA ASP A 337 -7.57 5.65 -26.27
C ASP A 337 -8.70 4.79 -25.65
N GLY A 338 -9.86 5.40 -25.40
CA GLY A 338 -11.05 4.73 -24.85
C GLY A 338 -12.24 5.68 -24.70
N GLY A 339 -13.45 5.13 -24.58
CA GLY A 339 -14.68 5.92 -24.39
C GLY A 339 -14.75 6.63 -23.05
N GLU A 340 -14.04 6.11 -22.05
CA GLU A 340 -13.73 6.76 -20.76
C GLU A 340 -12.24 6.55 -20.49
N SER A 341 -11.54 7.61 -20.11
CA SER A 341 -10.10 7.59 -19.85
C SER A 341 -9.73 8.72 -18.88
N TYR A 342 -8.50 8.71 -18.39
CA TYR A 342 -8.10 9.54 -17.26
C TYR A 342 -6.80 10.31 -17.54
N VAL A 343 -6.76 11.57 -17.13
CA VAL A 343 -5.56 12.39 -17.15
C VAL A 343 -5.59 13.41 -16.02
N GLY A 344 -4.45 13.61 -15.36
CA GLY A 344 -4.32 14.61 -14.32
C GLY A 344 -2.87 15.09 -14.19
N LEU A 345 -2.68 16.37 -13.89
CA LEU A 345 -1.36 16.92 -13.59
C LEU A 345 -1.41 17.64 -12.26
N LYS A 346 -0.58 17.17 -11.33
CA LYS A 346 -0.45 17.72 -9.98
C LYS A 346 1.02 17.97 -9.63
N ALA A 347 1.25 18.78 -8.61
CA ALA A 347 2.58 19.03 -8.09
C ALA A 347 2.60 19.17 -6.57
N LEU A 348 3.74 18.86 -5.96
CA LEU A 348 4.10 19.31 -4.62
C LEU A 348 5.02 20.53 -4.75
N SER A 349 4.69 21.59 -4.01
CA SER A 349 5.58 22.73 -3.84
C SER A 349 6.85 22.32 -3.07
N PRO A 350 7.96 23.06 -3.23
CA PRO A 350 9.19 22.81 -2.50
C PRO A 350 8.96 22.76 -0.98
N VAL A 351 9.80 21.99 -0.31
CA VAL A 351 9.98 22.02 1.15
C VAL A 351 11.43 22.36 1.46
N ASP A 352 11.74 22.59 2.74
CA ASP A 352 13.13 22.80 3.15
C ASP A 352 14.02 21.61 2.68
N PRO A 353 15.20 21.85 2.09
CA PRO A 353 16.05 20.78 1.58
C PRO A 353 16.44 19.74 2.63
N GLN A 354 16.59 20.12 3.90
CA GLN A 354 16.86 19.18 4.98
C GLN A 354 15.60 18.35 5.29
N GLU A 355 14.42 18.98 5.31
CA GLU A 355 13.15 18.25 5.44
C GLU A 355 12.95 17.25 4.29
N GLN A 356 13.28 17.63 3.05
CA GLN A 356 13.18 16.74 1.89
C GLN A 356 14.05 15.49 2.05
N GLN A 357 15.24 15.61 2.65
CA GLN A 357 16.16 14.49 2.84
C GLN A 357 15.83 13.61 4.06
N ASN A 358 14.97 14.08 4.96
CA ASN A 358 14.59 13.32 6.15
C ASN A 358 13.73 12.10 5.81
N LEU A 359 13.81 11.08 6.67
CA LEU A 359 12.87 9.97 6.64
C LEU A 359 11.56 10.47 7.27
N SER A 360 10.43 10.30 6.58
CA SER A 360 9.14 10.79 7.08
C SER A 360 8.05 9.81 6.71
N PHE A 361 7.27 9.39 7.70
CA PHE A 361 6.01 8.69 7.51
C PHE A 361 4.86 9.56 8.00
N TYR A 362 3.81 9.65 7.19
CA TYR A 362 2.51 10.19 7.56
C TYR A 362 1.46 9.09 7.42
N SER A 363 0.43 9.11 8.27
CA SER A 363 -0.77 8.28 8.15
C SER A 363 -2.01 9.12 8.40
N GLU A 364 -3.04 8.91 7.59
CA GLU A 364 -4.32 9.61 7.66
C GLU A 364 -5.06 9.30 8.97
N MET A 365 -4.95 8.08 9.48
CA MET A 365 -5.60 7.70 10.73
C MET A 365 -4.84 6.59 11.49
N GLY A 366 -4.70 6.75 12.79
CA GLY A 366 -4.27 5.71 13.73
C GLY A 366 -4.45 6.14 15.19
N ASP A 367 -4.43 5.19 16.12
CA ASP A 367 -4.59 5.49 17.55
C ASP A 367 -3.33 6.13 18.17
N GLU A 368 -2.17 5.83 17.60
CA GLU A 368 -0.86 6.14 18.14
C GLU A 368 0.22 5.98 17.06
N ILE A 369 1.39 6.60 17.26
CA ILE A 369 2.58 6.29 16.47
C ILE A 369 3.07 4.91 16.88
N ASN A 370 3.21 3.99 15.93
CA ASN A 370 3.63 2.61 16.16
C ASN A 370 4.60 2.17 15.06
N TYR A 371 5.86 1.91 15.43
CA TYR A 371 6.87 1.45 14.48
C TYR A 371 7.89 0.50 15.12
N TYR A 372 8.54 -0.32 14.30
CA TYR A 372 9.61 -1.22 14.72
C TYR A 372 10.92 -0.78 14.08
N PHE A 373 11.93 -0.52 14.90
CA PHE A 373 13.30 -0.32 14.48
C PHE A 373 14.05 -1.66 14.47
N MET A 374 14.75 -1.94 13.37
CA MET A 374 15.47 -3.20 13.17
C MET A 374 16.90 -2.88 12.74
N LYS A 375 17.90 -3.35 13.49
CA LYS A 375 19.32 -3.22 13.12
C LYS A 375 19.79 -4.51 12.44
N GLY A 376 20.69 -4.40 11.48
CA GLY A 376 21.47 -5.52 10.96
C GLY A 376 22.91 -5.10 10.68
N ASN A 377 23.76 -6.07 10.33
CA ASN A 377 25.09 -5.82 9.75
C ASN A 377 25.06 -5.84 8.21
N SER A 378 23.90 -6.19 7.64
CA SER A 378 23.61 -6.18 6.21
C SER A 378 22.12 -5.97 5.98
N MET A 379 21.72 -5.59 4.76
CA MET A 379 20.31 -5.51 4.37
C MET A 379 19.58 -6.86 4.48
N ASP A 380 20.26 -7.99 4.28
CA ASP A 380 19.67 -9.33 4.47
C ASP A 380 19.34 -9.60 5.95
N GLU A 381 20.18 -9.12 6.88
CA GLU A 381 19.90 -9.22 8.32
C GLU A 381 18.71 -8.33 8.71
N VAL A 382 18.59 -7.14 8.12
CA VAL A 382 17.39 -6.29 8.30
C VAL A 382 16.13 -6.98 7.76
N ILE A 383 16.19 -7.64 6.61
CA ILE A 383 15.09 -8.48 6.11
C ILE A 383 14.81 -9.64 7.07
N SER A 384 15.84 -10.28 7.63
CA SER A 384 15.66 -11.36 8.62
C SER A 384 14.88 -10.86 9.84
N ALA A 385 15.20 -9.67 10.35
CA ALA A 385 14.47 -9.01 11.44
C ALA A 385 13.02 -8.68 11.05
N TYR A 386 12.79 -8.18 9.83
CA TYR A 386 11.43 -7.97 9.32
C TYR A 386 10.62 -9.28 9.30
N ARG A 387 11.23 -10.39 8.87
CA ARG A 387 10.60 -11.72 8.87
C ARG A 387 10.47 -12.32 10.26
N TYR A 388 11.27 -11.89 11.23
CA TYR A 388 11.08 -12.25 12.63
C TYR A 388 9.77 -11.65 13.14
N VAL A 389 9.56 -10.34 12.92
CA VAL A 389 8.37 -9.61 13.37
C VAL A 389 7.11 -10.03 12.60
N THR A 390 7.19 -10.09 11.27
CA THR A 390 6.00 -10.27 10.38
C THR A 390 5.75 -11.71 9.94
N GLY A 391 6.68 -12.62 10.22
CA GLY A 391 6.56 -14.04 9.90
C GLY A 391 7.51 -14.53 8.81
N LYS A 392 7.87 -15.81 8.93
CA LYS A 392 8.77 -16.48 7.98
C LYS A 392 8.07 -16.67 6.63
N ALA A 393 8.75 -16.29 5.55
CA ALA A 393 8.37 -16.72 4.22
C ALA A 393 8.50 -18.24 4.12
N GLN A 394 7.37 -18.92 3.92
CA GLN A 394 7.34 -20.38 3.82
C GLN A 394 7.98 -20.83 2.51
N VAL A 395 8.60 -22.02 2.52
CA VAL A 395 9.10 -22.62 1.30
C VAL A 395 7.91 -22.92 0.39
N MET A 396 7.87 -22.27 -0.77
CA MET A 396 6.82 -22.53 -1.75
C MET A 396 6.96 -23.95 -2.30
N PRO A 397 5.85 -24.61 -2.69
CA PRO A 397 5.90 -25.91 -3.34
C PRO A 397 6.84 -25.88 -4.55
N LYS A 398 7.72 -26.88 -4.71
CA LYS A 398 8.79 -26.85 -5.72
C LYS A 398 8.32 -26.50 -7.14
N TRP A 399 7.16 -27.01 -7.56
CA TRP A 399 6.57 -26.75 -8.87
C TRP A 399 6.24 -25.27 -9.11
N SER A 400 6.07 -24.46 -8.05
CA SER A 400 5.80 -23.02 -8.20
C SER A 400 7.01 -22.25 -8.72
N MET A 401 8.20 -22.83 -8.65
CA MET A 401 9.44 -22.28 -9.19
C MET A 401 9.63 -22.63 -10.67
N GLY A 402 8.77 -23.49 -11.22
CA GLY A 402 8.73 -23.83 -12.64
C GLY A 402 8.02 -22.79 -13.50
N PHE A 403 7.86 -23.07 -14.78
CA PHE A 403 7.18 -22.16 -15.71
C PHE A 403 5.65 -22.20 -15.53
N TRP A 404 5.03 -21.02 -15.62
CA TRP A 404 3.59 -20.79 -15.49
C TRP A 404 3.02 -20.29 -16.80
N GLN A 405 2.07 -21.04 -17.36
CA GLN A 405 1.26 -20.55 -18.48
C GLN A 405 -0.12 -20.09 -17.98
N SER A 406 -0.42 -18.83 -18.21
CA SER A 406 -1.74 -18.24 -17.95
C SER A 406 -2.30 -17.59 -19.22
N ARG A 407 -3.58 -17.25 -19.20
CA ARG A 407 -4.27 -16.45 -20.22
C ARG A 407 -5.41 -15.72 -19.52
N GLU A 408 -5.69 -14.49 -19.95
CA GLU A 408 -6.98 -13.82 -19.74
C GLU A 408 -7.76 -13.99 -21.05
N ARG A 409 -8.60 -15.01 -21.21
CA ARG A 409 -8.82 -16.19 -20.35
C ARG A 409 -8.93 -17.45 -21.18
N TYR A 410 -8.66 -18.62 -20.60
CA TYR A 410 -9.12 -19.89 -21.19
C TYR A 410 -10.64 -19.97 -21.05
N LYS A 411 -11.32 -20.22 -22.16
CA LYS A 411 -12.78 -20.13 -22.25
C LYS A 411 -13.47 -21.47 -22.01
N THR A 412 -12.79 -22.57 -22.30
CA THR A 412 -13.29 -23.95 -22.16
C THR A 412 -12.25 -24.87 -21.54
N GLN A 413 -12.71 -26.00 -21.01
CA GLN A 413 -11.88 -27.10 -20.54
C GLN A 413 -10.92 -27.61 -21.63
N GLU A 414 -11.43 -27.81 -22.86
CA GLU A 414 -10.65 -28.27 -24.00
C GLU A 414 -9.50 -27.31 -24.32
N GLU A 415 -9.75 -25.99 -24.37
CA GLU A 415 -8.72 -24.99 -24.66
C GLU A 415 -7.56 -25.03 -23.65
N LEU A 416 -7.88 -25.17 -22.35
CA LEU A 416 -6.88 -25.27 -21.29
C LEU A 416 -6.01 -26.52 -21.46
N LEU A 417 -6.63 -27.68 -21.70
CA LEU A 417 -5.95 -28.96 -21.84
C LEU A 417 -5.11 -29.01 -23.13
N ASP A 418 -5.64 -28.51 -24.24
CA ASP A 418 -4.94 -28.43 -25.52
C ASP A 418 -3.65 -27.61 -25.41
N VAL A 419 -3.69 -26.48 -24.71
CA VAL A 419 -2.49 -25.66 -24.48
C VAL A 419 -1.47 -26.44 -23.67
N LEU A 420 -1.86 -27.07 -22.56
CA LEU A 420 -0.93 -27.88 -21.77
C LEU A 420 -0.33 -29.02 -22.60
N GLN A 421 -1.16 -29.70 -23.40
CA GLN A 421 -0.72 -30.79 -24.26
C GLN A 421 0.27 -30.28 -25.33
N GLU A 422 0.06 -29.11 -25.90
CA GLU A 422 0.95 -28.52 -26.89
C GLU A 422 2.35 -28.25 -26.31
N PHE A 423 2.45 -27.76 -25.07
CA PHE A 423 3.73 -27.64 -24.37
C PHE A 423 4.43 -29.00 -24.23
N ARG A 424 3.68 -30.05 -23.87
CA ARG A 424 4.20 -31.42 -23.73
C ARG A 424 4.66 -31.97 -25.08
N GLN A 425 3.87 -31.81 -26.14
CA GLN A 425 4.22 -32.24 -27.49
C GLN A 425 5.49 -31.56 -28.00
N ARG A 426 5.65 -30.27 -27.73
CA ARG A 426 6.84 -29.48 -28.11
C ARG A 426 8.04 -29.67 -27.19
N GLN A 427 7.91 -30.47 -26.12
CA GLN A 427 8.94 -30.67 -25.10
C GLN A 427 9.42 -29.35 -24.46
N ILE A 428 8.51 -28.38 -24.31
CA ILE A 428 8.77 -27.12 -23.61
C ILE A 428 8.41 -27.33 -22.14
N PRO A 429 9.34 -27.13 -21.18
CA PRO A 429 9.05 -27.32 -19.76
C PRO A 429 7.94 -26.39 -19.27
N ILE A 430 6.96 -26.97 -18.56
CA ILE A 430 5.87 -26.25 -17.88
C ILE A 430 5.45 -27.05 -16.66
N ASP A 431 5.27 -26.36 -15.53
CA ASP A 431 4.82 -26.93 -14.26
C ASP A 431 3.38 -26.52 -13.94
N ASN A 432 2.94 -25.33 -14.39
CA ASN A 432 1.69 -24.73 -13.95
C ASN A 432 0.86 -24.19 -15.11
N ILE A 433 -0.45 -24.45 -15.08
CA ILE A 433 -1.45 -23.82 -15.93
C ILE A 433 -2.50 -23.10 -15.08
N VAL A 434 -3.02 -21.98 -15.56
CA VAL A 434 -3.92 -21.12 -14.78
C VAL A 434 -5.27 -20.98 -15.46
N GLN A 435 -6.35 -21.36 -14.78
CA GLN A 435 -7.71 -21.02 -15.17
C GLN A 435 -8.07 -19.65 -14.57
N ASP A 436 -8.23 -18.65 -15.43
CA ASP A 436 -8.62 -17.30 -15.04
C ASP A 436 -10.15 -17.18 -14.81
N TRP A 437 -10.63 -15.97 -14.53
CA TRP A 437 -12.02 -15.60 -14.23
C TRP A 437 -13.04 -16.06 -15.29
N SER A 438 -14.34 -15.95 -14.97
CA SER A 438 -15.46 -16.30 -15.86
C SER A 438 -15.50 -17.78 -16.27
N PHE A 439 -15.15 -18.68 -15.35
CA PHE A 439 -15.41 -20.13 -15.51
C PHE A 439 -16.81 -20.55 -15.05
N TRP A 440 -17.48 -19.69 -14.28
CA TRP A 440 -18.87 -19.85 -13.79
C TRP A 440 -19.91 -19.47 -14.85
N GLU A 441 -21.17 -19.86 -14.64
CA GLU A 441 -22.31 -19.38 -15.45
C GLU A 441 -22.43 -17.85 -15.30
N GLU A 442 -22.76 -17.14 -16.38
CA GLU A 442 -22.59 -15.67 -16.48
C GLU A 442 -23.20 -14.89 -15.29
N GLU A 443 -24.37 -15.32 -14.82
CA GLU A 443 -25.14 -14.69 -13.73
C GLU A 443 -24.79 -15.19 -12.32
N GLU A 444 -23.75 -16.00 -12.18
CA GLU A 444 -23.42 -16.74 -10.94
C GLU A 444 -22.01 -16.42 -10.41
N TRP A 445 -21.48 -15.19 -10.61
CA TRP A 445 -20.18 -14.80 -10.05
C TRP A 445 -20.22 -14.88 -8.52
N GLY A 446 -19.37 -15.75 -7.97
CA GLY A 446 -19.23 -15.97 -6.53
C GLY A 446 -19.84 -17.30 -6.07
N SER A 447 -20.61 -17.98 -6.93
CA SER A 447 -21.12 -19.34 -6.69
C SER A 447 -20.00 -20.37 -6.53
N GLN A 448 -18.85 -20.13 -7.18
CA GLN A 448 -17.74 -21.09 -7.34
C GLN A 448 -18.12 -22.38 -8.08
N GLU A 449 -19.22 -22.35 -8.83
CA GLU A 449 -19.63 -23.44 -9.72
C GLU A 449 -19.03 -23.23 -11.12
N PHE A 450 -18.81 -24.31 -11.85
CA PHE A 450 -18.36 -24.27 -13.24
C PHE A 450 -19.55 -24.24 -14.19
N ASP A 451 -19.47 -23.43 -15.25
CA ASP A 451 -20.41 -23.47 -16.36
C ASP A 451 -20.30 -24.82 -17.10
N PRO A 452 -21.31 -25.71 -17.00
CA PRO A 452 -21.23 -27.05 -17.56
C PRO A 452 -21.19 -27.07 -19.09
N ALA A 453 -21.57 -25.98 -19.77
CA ALA A 453 -21.46 -25.89 -21.22
C ALA A 453 -20.01 -25.70 -21.69
N ARG A 454 -19.15 -25.12 -20.84
CA ARG A 454 -17.74 -24.80 -21.17
C ARG A 454 -16.74 -25.68 -20.42
N PHE A 455 -17.11 -26.11 -19.21
CA PHE A 455 -16.32 -26.95 -18.33
C PHE A 455 -17.19 -28.14 -17.86
N PRO A 456 -17.50 -29.08 -18.76
CA PRO A 456 -18.45 -30.17 -18.49
C PRO A 456 -17.94 -31.20 -17.48
N ASP A 457 -16.62 -31.33 -17.32
CA ASP A 457 -16.00 -32.25 -16.36
C ASP A 457 -14.76 -31.61 -15.69
N PRO A 458 -14.96 -30.66 -14.75
CA PRO A 458 -13.86 -29.98 -14.09
C PRO A 458 -12.94 -30.94 -13.32
N ALA A 459 -13.51 -32.01 -12.75
CA ALA A 459 -12.74 -33.04 -12.05
C ALA A 459 -11.81 -33.78 -13.01
N GLY A 460 -12.33 -34.22 -14.17
CA GLY A 460 -11.55 -34.82 -15.24
C GLY A 460 -10.48 -33.87 -15.80
N MET A 461 -10.80 -32.59 -15.97
CA MET A 461 -9.84 -31.56 -16.39
C MET A 461 -8.66 -31.47 -15.43
N ILE A 462 -8.92 -31.36 -14.13
CA ILE A 462 -7.86 -31.25 -13.12
C ILE A 462 -7.03 -32.53 -13.07
N GLN A 463 -7.69 -33.68 -13.16
CA GLN A 463 -7.01 -34.98 -13.20
C GLN A 463 -6.07 -35.08 -14.41
N GLU A 464 -6.53 -34.68 -15.60
CA GLU A 464 -5.71 -34.70 -16.81
C GLU A 464 -4.51 -33.76 -16.72
N VAL A 465 -4.65 -32.58 -16.09
CA VAL A 465 -3.51 -31.70 -15.80
C VAL A 465 -2.48 -32.39 -14.90
N HIS A 466 -2.92 -33.09 -13.86
CA HIS A 466 -2.04 -33.81 -12.94
C HIS A 466 -1.36 -35.02 -13.60
N ASP A 467 -2.10 -35.76 -14.43
CA ASP A 467 -1.59 -36.91 -15.20
C ASP A 467 -0.50 -36.47 -16.19
N ASN A 468 -0.58 -35.23 -16.68
CA ASN A 468 0.45 -34.57 -17.48
C ASN A 468 1.54 -33.88 -16.65
N ASN A 469 1.71 -34.27 -15.38
CA ASN A 469 2.73 -33.75 -14.46
C ASN A 469 2.73 -32.22 -14.31
N ALA A 470 1.57 -31.58 -14.39
CA ALA A 470 1.39 -30.16 -14.14
C ALA A 470 0.46 -29.91 -12.94
N ARG A 471 0.41 -28.65 -12.50
CA ARG A 471 -0.49 -28.12 -11.48
C ARG A 471 -1.42 -27.09 -12.08
N ILE A 472 -2.61 -26.99 -11.51
CA ILE A 472 -3.61 -26.00 -11.91
C ILE A 472 -3.87 -25.02 -10.79
N MET A 473 -3.83 -23.73 -11.15
CA MET A 473 -4.28 -22.62 -10.31
C MET A 473 -5.59 -22.06 -10.86
N ILE A 474 -6.49 -21.64 -9.98
CA ILE A 474 -7.78 -21.05 -10.38
C ILE A 474 -7.96 -19.65 -9.81
N SER A 475 -8.57 -18.76 -10.58
CA SER A 475 -8.97 -17.43 -10.14
C SER A 475 -10.10 -17.51 -9.11
N VAL A 476 -9.97 -16.83 -7.97
CA VAL A 476 -11.04 -16.64 -6.98
C VAL A 476 -11.04 -15.18 -6.56
N TRP A 477 -12.21 -14.59 -6.47
CA TRP A 477 -12.36 -13.17 -6.17
C TRP A 477 -13.08 -13.00 -4.85
N PRO A 478 -12.86 -11.89 -4.13
CA PRO A 478 -13.68 -11.52 -2.97
C PRO A 478 -15.07 -10.99 -3.36
N LYS A 479 -15.47 -11.14 -4.63
CA LYS A 479 -16.68 -10.59 -5.23
C LYS A 479 -17.79 -11.64 -5.34
N TYR A 480 -19.01 -11.24 -5.00
CA TYR A 480 -20.22 -12.06 -5.07
C TYR A 480 -21.39 -11.26 -5.66
N TYR A 481 -22.12 -11.84 -6.61
CA TYR A 481 -23.38 -11.29 -7.08
C TYR A 481 -24.50 -11.48 -6.06
N VAL A 482 -25.40 -10.50 -5.97
CA VAL A 482 -26.50 -10.45 -5.00
C VAL A 482 -27.47 -11.64 -5.12
N GLY A 483 -27.55 -12.27 -6.30
CA GLY A 483 -28.40 -13.44 -6.55
C GLY A 483 -27.90 -14.75 -5.93
N THR A 484 -26.59 -14.86 -5.69
CA THR A 484 -25.93 -16.10 -5.27
C THR A 484 -26.26 -16.46 -3.82
N GLU A 485 -26.30 -17.75 -3.51
CA GLU A 485 -26.50 -18.23 -2.12
C GLU A 485 -25.35 -17.81 -1.19
N HIS A 486 -24.11 -17.76 -1.71
CA HIS A 486 -22.96 -17.30 -0.93
C HIS A 486 -23.07 -15.83 -0.54
N TYR A 487 -23.51 -14.94 -1.45
CA TYR A 487 -23.77 -13.54 -1.10
C TYR A 487 -24.75 -13.44 0.07
N LYS A 488 -25.89 -14.14 -0.03
CA LYS A 488 -26.94 -14.12 0.99
C LYS A 488 -26.41 -14.59 2.35
N GLU A 489 -25.60 -15.64 2.38
CA GLU A 489 -24.99 -16.12 3.63
C GLU A 489 -24.05 -15.09 4.28
N PHE A 490 -23.24 -14.36 3.49
CA PHE A 490 -22.38 -13.30 4.01
C PHE A 490 -23.21 -12.10 4.48
N ASP A 491 -24.23 -11.71 3.70
CA ASP A 491 -25.07 -10.55 3.96
C ASP A 491 -25.93 -10.72 5.23
N GLU A 492 -26.51 -11.91 5.45
CA GLU A 492 -27.25 -12.26 6.67
C GLU A 492 -26.41 -12.10 7.96
N LYS A 493 -25.08 -12.18 7.85
CA LYS A 493 -24.14 -12.01 8.96
C LYS A 493 -23.58 -10.58 9.07
N GLY A 494 -23.94 -9.70 8.15
CA GLY A 494 -23.37 -8.35 8.05
C GLY A 494 -21.92 -8.35 7.56
N TRP A 495 -21.50 -9.37 6.81
CA TRP A 495 -20.12 -9.51 6.29
C TRP A 495 -19.97 -9.07 4.83
N MET A 496 -20.98 -8.43 4.24
CA MET A 496 -20.90 -7.81 2.92
C MET A 496 -20.81 -6.29 3.05
N TYR A 497 -19.92 -5.66 2.28
CA TYR A 497 -19.95 -4.21 2.13
C TYR A 497 -21.18 -3.80 1.31
N GLN A 498 -21.92 -2.78 1.77
CA GLN A 498 -23.23 -2.46 1.20
C GLN A 498 -23.21 -1.40 0.11
N ARG A 499 -22.21 -0.50 0.11
CA ARG A 499 -22.20 0.70 -0.75
C ARG A 499 -22.39 0.38 -2.24
N ALA A 500 -21.67 -0.62 -2.78
CA ALA A 500 -21.79 -0.98 -4.19
C ALA A 500 -23.22 -1.45 -4.57
N VAL A 501 -23.93 -2.10 -3.64
CA VAL A 501 -25.30 -2.55 -3.83
C VAL A 501 -26.28 -1.38 -3.72
N GLU A 502 -26.10 -0.51 -2.72
CA GLU A 502 -26.89 0.72 -2.54
C GLU A 502 -26.81 1.62 -3.77
N ASP A 503 -25.61 1.80 -4.31
CA ASP A 503 -25.34 2.62 -5.50
C ASP A 503 -25.70 1.89 -6.81
N SER A 504 -26.18 0.64 -6.74
CA SER A 504 -26.53 -0.20 -7.90
C SER A 504 -25.39 -0.31 -8.91
N VAL A 505 -24.15 -0.41 -8.43
CA VAL A 505 -22.96 -0.54 -9.28
C VAL A 505 -23.06 -1.84 -10.08
N ARG A 506 -22.95 -1.71 -11.40
CA ARG A 506 -22.94 -2.83 -12.35
C ARG A 506 -21.53 -3.07 -12.86
N ASP A 507 -21.14 -4.33 -12.97
CA ASP A 507 -19.87 -4.69 -13.57
C ASP A 507 -19.91 -4.72 -15.10
N TRP A 508 -18.82 -5.21 -15.71
CA TRP A 508 -18.61 -5.20 -17.16
C TRP A 508 -19.08 -6.48 -17.88
N ILE A 509 -19.70 -7.44 -17.19
CA ILE A 509 -20.14 -8.68 -17.84
C ILE A 509 -21.50 -8.44 -18.50
N SER A 510 -21.56 -8.56 -19.83
CA SER A 510 -22.81 -8.43 -20.61
C SER A 510 -23.52 -7.08 -20.29
N ASP A 511 -24.79 -7.10 -19.89
CA ASP A 511 -25.55 -5.91 -19.47
C ASP A 511 -25.19 -5.39 -18.06
N GLY A 512 -24.23 -6.03 -17.39
CA GLY A 512 -23.67 -5.67 -16.10
C GLY A 512 -24.50 -6.19 -14.92
N TYR A 513 -23.83 -6.83 -13.97
CA TYR A 513 -24.46 -7.44 -12.79
C TYR A 513 -24.13 -6.68 -11.52
N ILE A 514 -25.08 -6.67 -10.57
CA ILE A 514 -24.90 -6.07 -9.25
C ILE A 514 -24.29 -7.10 -8.31
N GLY A 515 -23.20 -6.71 -7.67
CA GLY A 515 -22.51 -7.52 -6.67
C GLY A 515 -21.70 -6.66 -5.73
N SER A 516 -21.12 -7.29 -4.72
CA SER A 516 -20.27 -6.61 -3.75
C SER A 516 -19.12 -7.50 -3.30
N PHE A 517 -18.29 -6.94 -2.42
CA PHE A 517 -17.15 -7.57 -1.80
C PHE A 517 -17.44 -7.91 -0.34
N TYR A 518 -16.95 -9.06 0.12
CA TYR A 518 -17.07 -9.43 1.53
C TYR A 518 -16.01 -8.72 2.39
N ASP A 519 -16.30 -8.56 3.67
CA ASP A 519 -15.41 -7.97 4.66
C ASP A 519 -14.42 -9.02 5.22
N ALA A 520 -13.18 -8.98 4.73
CA ALA A 520 -12.13 -9.91 5.13
C ALA A 520 -11.52 -9.63 6.51
N TYR A 521 -11.88 -8.51 7.15
CA TYR A 521 -11.40 -8.15 8.49
C TYR A 521 -12.24 -8.79 9.60
N ASN A 522 -13.45 -9.25 9.29
CA ASN A 522 -14.25 -10.02 10.23
C ASN A 522 -13.58 -11.39 10.49
N PRO A 523 -13.35 -11.76 11.75
CA PRO A 523 -12.78 -13.06 12.08
C PRO A 523 -13.79 -14.16 11.69
N VAL A 524 -13.50 -14.88 10.61
CA VAL A 524 -14.31 -16.02 10.21
C VAL A 524 -14.02 -17.16 11.20
N PRO A 525 -15.03 -17.78 11.84
CA PRO A 525 -14.81 -18.96 12.66
C PRO A 525 -14.14 -20.09 11.85
N GLU A 526 -13.15 -20.77 12.43
CA GLU A 526 -12.41 -21.90 11.82
C GLU A 526 -13.32 -22.98 11.18
N THR A 527 -14.59 -23.06 11.58
CA THR A 527 -15.59 -23.99 11.02
C THR A 527 -16.05 -23.65 9.60
N CYS A 528 -15.70 -22.48 9.06
CA CYS A 528 -16.01 -22.07 7.68
C CYS A 528 -14.79 -22.12 6.75
N SER A 529 -13.59 -22.35 7.27
CA SER A 529 -12.34 -22.37 6.52
C SER A 529 -11.84 -23.77 6.15
N GLY A 530 -12.74 -24.75 6.20
CA GLY A 530 -12.45 -26.10 5.75
C GLY A 530 -11.94 -26.09 4.32
N ASN A 531 -10.72 -26.58 4.12
CA ASN A 531 -10.11 -26.79 2.82
C ASN A 531 -10.96 -27.82 2.05
N ARG A 532 -11.92 -27.33 1.26
CA ARG A 532 -12.75 -28.12 0.35
C ARG A 532 -12.50 -27.72 -1.10
N SER A 533 -11.41 -27.02 -1.42
CA SER A 533 -10.93 -27.09 -2.80
C SER A 533 -10.71 -28.57 -3.12
N GLY A 534 -11.32 -29.08 -4.19
CA GLY A 534 -10.97 -30.40 -4.72
C GLY A 534 -9.48 -30.47 -5.10
N SER A 535 -9.11 -31.33 -6.03
CA SER A 535 -7.75 -31.50 -6.57
C SER A 535 -7.05 -30.22 -7.14
N ILE A 536 -7.65 -29.03 -7.04
CA ILE A 536 -7.06 -27.72 -7.36
C ILE A 536 -5.81 -27.47 -6.50
N SER A 537 -4.73 -27.01 -7.13
CA SER A 537 -3.41 -26.95 -6.50
C SER A 537 -3.05 -25.59 -5.89
N MET A 538 -3.64 -24.50 -6.38
CA MET A 538 -3.42 -23.12 -5.89
C MET A 538 -4.60 -22.21 -6.22
N ILE A 539 -4.75 -21.15 -5.42
CA ILE A 539 -5.73 -20.07 -5.65
C ILE A 539 -4.99 -18.83 -6.13
N TRP A 540 -5.52 -18.21 -7.19
CA TRP A 540 -5.14 -16.87 -7.63
C TRP A 540 -6.22 -15.87 -7.17
N ALA A 541 -5.90 -15.09 -6.15
CA ALA A 541 -6.81 -14.10 -5.61
C ALA A 541 -6.74 -12.80 -6.42
N SER A 542 -7.79 -12.48 -7.18
CA SER A 542 -7.85 -11.28 -8.04
C SER A 542 -8.74 -10.19 -7.43
N MET A 543 -8.39 -8.92 -7.72
CA MET A 543 -8.93 -7.72 -7.06
C MET A 543 -8.90 -7.71 -5.51
N PRO A 544 -7.76 -8.04 -4.86
CA PRO A 544 -7.63 -7.89 -3.41
C PRO A 544 -7.48 -6.44 -2.92
N GLY A 545 -7.42 -5.43 -3.81
CA GLY A 545 -6.88 -4.10 -3.52
C GLY A 545 -7.45 -3.47 -2.24
N GLY A 546 -6.72 -3.54 -1.12
CA GLY A 546 -7.16 -3.06 0.20
C GLY A 546 -8.12 -3.99 0.96
N TRP A 547 -8.72 -4.96 0.27
CA TRP A 547 -9.80 -5.82 0.74
C TRP A 547 -9.35 -7.24 1.13
N MET A 548 -8.09 -7.60 0.88
CA MET A 548 -7.48 -8.83 1.38
C MET A 548 -6.09 -8.54 1.94
N LEU A 549 -6.02 -8.14 3.20
CA LEU A 549 -4.90 -8.57 4.04
C LEU A 549 -5.20 -10.01 4.45
N PRO A 550 -4.21 -10.92 4.47
CA PRO A 550 -4.41 -12.23 5.08
C PRO A 550 -4.68 -12.00 6.57
N SER A 551 -5.96 -11.92 6.96
CA SER A 551 -6.33 -12.00 8.35
C SER A 551 -5.81 -13.32 8.91
N ARG A 552 -5.50 -13.36 10.22
CA ARG A 552 -5.06 -14.57 10.94
C ARG A 552 -6.04 -15.74 10.79
N THR A 553 -7.24 -15.47 10.27
CA THR A 553 -8.27 -16.43 9.91
C THR A 553 -8.20 -16.76 8.43
N SER A 554 -7.80 -18.00 8.15
CA SER A 554 -7.99 -18.76 6.91
C SER A 554 -9.22 -18.34 6.08
N PHE A 555 -9.03 -18.26 4.76
CA PHE A 555 -10.06 -18.04 3.73
C PHE A 555 -11.34 -18.86 4.02
N PRO A 556 -12.56 -18.27 4.00
CA PRO A 556 -13.81 -19.03 4.10
C PRO A 556 -13.99 -19.90 2.84
N MET A 557 -13.33 -21.06 2.79
CA MET A 557 -13.42 -22.04 1.70
C MET A 557 -14.59 -23.02 1.88
N ARG A 558 -15.74 -22.57 2.41
CA ARG A 558 -16.98 -23.36 2.34
C ARG A 558 -17.54 -23.49 0.92
N ALA A 559 -17.06 -22.66 -0.01
CA ALA A 559 -17.68 -22.44 -1.31
C ALA A 559 -17.48 -23.56 -2.34
N TRP A 560 -16.72 -24.62 -2.04
CA TRP A 560 -16.58 -25.77 -2.92
C TRP A 560 -17.41 -26.94 -2.39
N ASN A 561 -18.52 -27.24 -3.06
CA ASN A 561 -19.34 -28.40 -2.73
C ASN A 561 -18.67 -29.69 -3.27
N THR A 562 -17.69 -30.22 -2.52
CA THR A 562 -16.92 -31.44 -2.85
C THR A 562 -17.74 -32.72 -2.97
N ALA A 563 -19.06 -32.67 -2.79
CA ALA A 563 -19.91 -33.83 -3.06
C ALA A 563 -20.09 -34.11 -4.57
N LYS A 564 -19.58 -33.23 -5.45
CA LYS A 564 -19.67 -33.36 -6.91
C LYS A 564 -18.36 -33.10 -7.69
N LEU A 565 -17.21 -32.97 -7.01
CA LEU A 565 -15.88 -32.83 -7.63
C LEU A 565 -14.99 -34.05 -7.36
#